data_AF-A0A8D1AIA9-F1
#
_entry.id   AF-A0A8D1AIA9-F1
#
_cell.length_a   1.000
_cell.length_b   1.000
_cell.length_c   1.000
_cell.angle_alpha   90.00
_cell.angle_beta   90.00
_cell.angle_gamma   90.00
#
_symmetry.space_group_name_H-M   'P 1'
#
loop_
_entity.id
_entity.type
_entity.pdbx_description
1 polymer ?
#
loop_
_entity_poly.entity_id
_entity_poly.type
_entity_poly.pdbx_seq_one_letter_code
_entity_poly.pdbx_strand_id
1 'polypeptide(L)'
;MVLRDLAGMNLLKDEASAITALEYLPTELFPPLFMEAFYGNHRETLKAMVQAWPFGRLPLGGLMQFPHARALQAVLDGLDVLLAQRVHPRCLMSPLENLAITNCLLTESDVTHLSQCPSISQLKGLDLSGITLTHFSPYILQVLLEKVASTLQELYLEKCGIVDPQLEAILPALSHCSALTSFSVRGNLLSMAIVQKVLGCTTRLPGLCQELYPPPRESYSSLGTLLPGRLAQVRAELLESLRALGRPRIIWISYSPCPHCGNDLCLICTCILYMKV
;
A
#
# COMPACT_ATOMS: atom_id res chain seq x y z
N MET A 1 -26.04 -2.53 18.24
CA MET A 1 -25.54 -3.91 18.45
C MET A 1 -26.75 -4.79 18.77
N VAL A 2 -26.72 -6.09 18.45
CA VAL A 2 -27.71 -7.12 18.88
C VAL A 2 -28.84 -7.52 17.90
N LEU A 3 -28.58 -7.67 16.59
CA LEU A 3 -29.36 -8.61 15.75
C LEU A 3 -28.58 -9.03 14.49
N ARG A 4 -27.78 -8.11 13.93
CA ARG A 4 -26.90 -8.36 12.77
C ARG A 4 -25.65 -9.16 13.15
N ASP A 5 -25.12 -8.95 14.35
CA ASP A 5 -23.90 -9.62 14.86
C ASP A 5 -24.14 -11.12 15.15
N LEU A 6 -25.33 -11.50 15.64
CA LEU A 6 -25.64 -12.91 15.96
C LEU A 6 -25.84 -13.79 14.71
N ALA A 7 -26.34 -13.21 13.61
CA ALA A 7 -26.57 -13.95 12.37
C ALA A 7 -25.25 -14.29 11.66
N GLY A 8 -24.30 -13.34 11.64
CA GLY A 8 -22.94 -13.58 11.12
C GLY A 8 -22.18 -14.63 11.95
N MET A 9 -22.27 -14.55 13.28
CA MET A 9 -21.63 -15.53 14.17
C MET A 9 -22.23 -16.94 14.13
N ASN A 10 -23.51 -17.09 13.78
CA ASN A 10 -24.09 -18.42 13.56
C ASN A 10 -23.74 -18.99 12.18
N LEU A 11 -23.57 -18.14 11.17
CA LEU A 11 -23.20 -18.57 9.81
C LEU A 11 -21.79 -19.17 9.77
N LEU A 12 -20.83 -18.59 10.51
CA LEU A 12 -19.44 -19.03 10.53
C LEU A 12 -19.16 -20.31 11.35
N LYS A 13 -20.16 -20.84 12.07
CA LYS A 13 -20.02 -22.12 12.81
C LYS A 13 -19.88 -23.32 11.88
N ASP A 14 -20.43 -23.22 10.68
CA ASP A 14 -20.31 -24.23 9.63
C ASP A 14 -19.79 -23.55 8.35
N GLU A 15 -18.50 -23.73 8.07
CA GLU A 15 -17.86 -23.10 6.91
C GLU A 15 -18.50 -23.54 5.58
N ALA A 16 -19.04 -24.75 5.48
CA ALA A 16 -19.71 -25.22 4.26
C ALA A 16 -21.02 -24.44 3.98
N SER A 17 -21.83 -24.23 5.03
CA SER A 17 -23.02 -23.37 4.95
C SER A 17 -22.65 -21.91 4.68
N ALA A 18 -21.58 -21.41 5.32
CA ALA A 18 -21.10 -20.04 5.10
C ALA A 18 -20.71 -19.81 3.64
N ILE A 19 -19.92 -20.72 3.05
CA ILE A 19 -19.47 -20.65 1.66
C ILE A 19 -20.67 -20.70 0.70
N THR A 20 -21.63 -21.59 0.94
CA THR A 20 -22.85 -21.69 0.10
C THR A 20 -23.70 -20.43 0.18
N ALA A 21 -23.76 -19.78 1.34
CA ALA A 21 -24.53 -18.55 1.53
C ALA A 21 -23.91 -17.33 0.83
N LEU A 22 -22.61 -17.36 0.48
CA LEU A 22 -21.93 -16.23 -0.18
C LEU A 22 -22.56 -15.87 -1.53
N GLU A 23 -23.13 -16.85 -2.25
CA GLU A 23 -23.80 -16.61 -3.55
C GLU A 23 -25.01 -15.68 -3.42
N TYR A 24 -25.68 -15.70 -2.26
CA TYR A 24 -26.91 -14.94 -1.99
C TYR A 24 -26.68 -13.79 -1.02
N LEU A 25 -25.44 -13.59 -0.57
CA LEU A 25 -25.10 -12.62 0.46
C LEU A 25 -25.14 -11.19 -0.13
N PRO A 26 -25.94 -10.27 0.43
CA PRO A 26 -25.89 -8.86 0.07
C PRO A 26 -24.46 -8.30 0.18
N THR A 27 -24.05 -7.45 -0.77
CA THR A 27 -22.68 -6.92 -0.84
C THR A 27 -22.32 -6.10 0.41
N GLU A 28 -23.30 -5.48 1.06
CA GLU A 28 -23.13 -4.71 2.31
C GLU A 28 -22.77 -5.60 3.52
N LEU A 29 -22.95 -6.92 3.41
CA LEU A 29 -22.59 -7.89 4.45
C LEU A 29 -21.22 -8.53 4.23
N PHE A 30 -20.61 -8.37 3.04
CA PHE A 30 -19.27 -8.90 2.78
C PHE A 30 -18.19 -8.33 3.70
N PRO A 31 -18.05 -6.99 3.86
CA PRO A 31 -17.02 -6.44 4.75
C PRO A 31 -17.15 -6.88 6.22
N PRO A 32 -18.33 -6.78 6.88
CA PRO A 32 -18.43 -7.22 8.27
C PRO A 32 -18.25 -8.74 8.42
N LEU A 33 -18.78 -9.57 7.51
CA LEU A 33 -18.59 -11.03 7.58
C LEU A 33 -17.12 -11.42 7.34
N PHE A 34 -16.40 -10.68 6.49
CA PHE A 34 -14.98 -10.92 6.23
C PHE A 34 -14.14 -10.65 7.47
N MET A 35 -14.44 -9.57 8.20
CA MET A 35 -13.78 -9.27 9.47
C MET A 35 -14.04 -10.38 10.50
N GLU A 36 -15.29 -10.84 10.63
CA GLU A 36 -15.64 -11.93 11.54
C GLU A 36 -14.96 -13.26 11.15
N ALA A 37 -14.96 -13.61 9.86
CA ALA A 37 -14.27 -14.79 9.33
C ALA A 37 -12.75 -14.72 9.61
N PHE A 38 -12.18 -13.52 9.50
CA PHE A 38 -10.76 -13.27 9.76
C PHE A 38 -10.43 -13.44 11.24
N TYR A 39 -11.19 -12.81 12.13
CA TYR A 39 -10.97 -12.92 13.58
C TYR A 39 -11.27 -14.32 14.12
N GLY A 40 -12.23 -15.03 13.54
CA GLY A 40 -12.53 -16.43 13.84
C GLY A 40 -11.57 -17.44 13.20
N ASN A 41 -10.63 -16.98 12.37
CA ASN A 41 -9.68 -17.82 11.63
C ASN A 41 -10.38 -18.90 10.77
N HIS A 42 -11.50 -18.53 10.14
CA HIS A 42 -12.31 -19.38 9.25
C HIS A 42 -11.72 -19.40 7.84
N ARG A 43 -10.72 -20.26 7.63
CA ARG A 43 -9.82 -20.21 6.47
C ARG A 43 -10.52 -20.46 5.13
N GLU A 44 -11.36 -21.50 5.04
CA GLU A 44 -12.02 -21.82 3.77
C GLU A 44 -13.10 -20.78 3.44
N THR A 45 -13.76 -20.26 4.48
CA THR A 45 -14.69 -19.14 4.33
C THR A 45 -13.98 -17.88 3.84
N LEU A 46 -12.84 -17.50 4.44
CA LEU A 46 -12.03 -16.36 3.98
C LEU A 46 -11.62 -16.50 2.52
N LYS A 47 -11.10 -17.67 2.15
CA LYS A 47 -10.68 -17.97 0.79
C LYS A 47 -11.85 -17.80 -0.20
N ALA A 48 -13.03 -18.33 0.13
CA ALA A 48 -14.22 -18.19 -0.69
C ALA A 48 -14.75 -16.75 -0.74
N MET A 49 -14.69 -16.01 0.37
CA MET A 49 -15.10 -14.61 0.43
C MET A 49 -14.22 -13.71 -0.44
N VAL A 50 -12.90 -13.94 -0.45
CA VAL A 50 -11.99 -13.23 -1.35
C VAL A 50 -12.29 -13.59 -2.81
N GLN A 51 -12.55 -14.85 -3.11
CA GLN A 51 -12.94 -15.29 -4.47
C GLN A 51 -14.28 -14.73 -4.95
N ALA A 52 -15.19 -14.38 -4.04
CA ALA A 52 -16.49 -13.79 -4.35
C ALA A 52 -16.55 -12.29 -4.07
N TRP A 53 -15.40 -11.64 -3.83
CA TRP A 53 -15.36 -10.27 -3.32
C TRP A 53 -16.02 -9.27 -4.29
N PRO A 54 -17.08 -8.55 -3.88
CA PRO A 54 -17.90 -7.79 -4.82
C PRO A 54 -17.33 -6.39 -5.14
N PHE A 55 -16.18 -6.02 -4.57
CA PHE A 55 -15.61 -4.67 -4.70
C PHE A 55 -14.26 -4.67 -5.44
N GLY A 56 -13.97 -3.61 -6.20
CA GLY A 56 -12.67 -3.44 -6.88
C GLY A 56 -11.48 -3.10 -5.97
N ARG A 57 -11.70 -3.02 -4.65
CA ARG A 57 -10.69 -2.79 -3.62
C ARG A 57 -10.84 -3.81 -2.50
N LEU A 58 -9.76 -4.51 -2.17
CA LEU A 58 -9.70 -5.43 -1.03
C LEU A 58 -8.82 -4.82 0.07
N PRO A 59 -9.42 -4.30 1.16
CA PRO A 59 -8.67 -3.76 2.28
C PRO A 59 -8.26 -4.87 3.24
N LEU A 60 -6.99 -5.29 3.22
CA LEU A 60 -6.41 -6.14 4.28
C LEU A 60 -5.87 -5.31 5.44
N GLY A 61 -5.81 -3.98 5.25
CA GLY A 61 -5.25 -3.00 6.16
C GLY A 61 -5.88 -2.84 7.53
N GLY A 62 -7.20 -3.01 7.62
CA GLY A 62 -7.97 -2.82 8.86
C GLY A 62 -7.89 -4.00 9.82
N LEU A 63 -7.20 -5.08 9.45
CA LEU A 63 -7.08 -6.33 10.22
C LEU A 63 -6.10 -6.21 11.40
N MET A 64 -5.66 -4.99 11.71
CA MET A 64 -4.70 -4.66 12.76
C MET A 64 -5.17 -5.13 14.14
N GLN A 65 -4.58 -6.24 14.60
CA GLN A 65 -3.93 -6.39 15.91
C GLN A 65 -3.40 -7.82 16.16
N PHE A 66 -3.55 -8.78 15.25
CA PHE A 66 -3.27 -10.18 15.57
C PHE A 66 -2.47 -10.94 14.49
N PRO A 67 -1.52 -11.80 14.88
CA PRO A 67 -0.70 -12.59 13.97
C PRO A 67 -1.47 -13.87 13.55
N HIS A 68 -2.61 -13.72 12.88
CA HIS A 68 -3.27 -14.88 12.26
C HIS A 68 -2.63 -15.18 10.90
N ALA A 69 -1.35 -15.58 10.89
CA ALA A 69 -0.59 -15.91 9.67
C ALA A 69 -1.34 -16.89 8.76
N ARG A 70 -2.13 -17.81 9.33
CA ARG A 70 -2.96 -18.78 8.59
C ARG A 70 -4.20 -18.15 7.91
N ALA A 71 -4.82 -17.16 8.54
CA ALA A 71 -5.94 -16.42 7.96
C ALA A 71 -5.42 -15.52 6.82
N LEU A 72 -4.28 -14.85 7.03
CA LEU A 72 -3.62 -14.08 5.98
C LEU A 72 -3.21 -14.97 4.80
N GLN A 73 -2.63 -16.15 5.07
CA GLN A 73 -2.35 -17.13 4.00
C GLN A 73 -3.61 -17.54 3.26
N ALA A 74 -4.73 -17.81 3.95
CA ALA A 74 -5.98 -18.16 3.28
C ALA A 74 -6.54 -17.03 2.41
N VAL A 75 -6.34 -15.78 2.83
CA VAL A 75 -6.66 -14.59 2.03
C VAL A 75 -5.75 -14.48 0.80
N LEU A 76 -4.44 -14.71 0.96
CA LEU A 76 -3.48 -14.74 -0.16
C LEU A 76 -3.81 -15.89 -1.14
N ASP A 77 -4.12 -17.08 -0.65
CA ASP A 77 -4.57 -18.22 -1.47
C ASP A 77 -5.90 -17.92 -2.18
N GLY A 78 -6.81 -17.17 -1.52
CA GLY A 78 -8.05 -16.70 -2.10
C GLY A 78 -7.82 -15.67 -3.20
N LEU A 79 -6.87 -14.75 -2.97
CA LEU A 79 -6.42 -13.78 -3.95
C LEU A 79 -5.81 -14.48 -5.17
N ASP A 80 -4.96 -15.47 -4.98
CA ASP A 80 -4.35 -16.24 -6.07
C ASP A 80 -5.40 -16.88 -6.97
N VAL A 81 -6.43 -17.48 -6.36
CA VAL A 81 -7.53 -18.09 -7.11
C VAL A 81 -8.41 -17.03 -7.78
N LEU A 82 -8.79 -15.98 -7.06
CA LEU A 82 -9.58 -14.85 -7.59
C LEU A 82 -8.90 -14.25 -8.83
N LEU A 83 -7.61 -13.98 -8.69
CA LEU A 83 -6.78 -13.40 -9.72
C LEU A 83 -6.62 -14.41 -10.87
N ALA A 84 -6.34 -15.69 -10.62
CA ALA A 84 -6.15 -16.69 -11.68
C ALA A 84 -7.42 -17.02 -12.49
N GLN A 85 -8.61 -16.78 -11.95
CA GLN A 85 -9.87 -17.08 -12.63
C GLN A 85 -10.15 -16.07 -13.76
N ARG A 86 -10.19 -16.56 -15.01
CA ARG A 86 -10.71 -15.81 -16.19
C ARG A 86 -12.24 -15.76 -16.26
N VAL A 87 -12.92 -16.51 -15.40
CA VAL A 87 -14.38 -16.61 -15.35
C VAL A 87 -14.82 -15.99 -14.04
N HIS A 88 -15.36 -14.78 -14.12
CA HIS A 88 -15.89 -14.05 -12.97
C HIS A 88 -17.14 -14.80 -12.48
N PRO A 89 -17.18 -15.29 -11.23
CA PRO A 89 -18.45 -15.63 -10.60
C PRO A 89 -19.36 -14.39 -10.73
N ARG A 90 -20.66 -14.58 -11.01
CA ARG A 90 -21.61 -13.49 -11.35
C ARG A 90 -21.67 -12.32 -10.35
N CYS A 91 -21.04 -12.45 -9.17
CA CYS A 91 -20.94 -11.45 -8.12
C CYS A 91 -19.73 -10.49 -8.25
N LEU A 92 -18.71 -10.82 -9.04
CA LEU A 92 -17.57 -9.91 -9.31
C LEU A 92 -17.91 -8.97 -10.45
N MET A 93 -18.44 -7.80 -10.10
CA MET A 93 -18.79 -6.75 -11.06
C MET A 93 -17.57 -6.08 -11.72
N SER A 94 -16.34 -6.32 -11.24
CA SER A 94 -15.10 -5.79 -11.81
C SER A 94 -13.85 -6.60 -11.39
N PRO A 95 -12.79 -6.71 -12.22
CA PRO A 95 -11.51 -7.26 -11.78
C PRO A 95 -10.94 -6.43 -10.61
N LEU A 96 -10.19 -7.05 -9.71
CA LEU A 96 -9.53 -6.34 -8.61
C LEU A 96 -8.53 -5.32 -9.17
N GLU A 97 -8.80 -4.04 -8.96
CA GLU A 97 -7.94 -2.96 -9.47
C GLU A 97 -7.00 -2.41 -8.40
N ASN A 98 -7.37 -2.52 -7.11
CA ASN A 98 -6.62 -1.96 -6.01
C ASN A 98 -6.40 -2.99 -4.90
N LEU A 99 -5.14 -3.27 -4.59
CA LEU A 99 -4.74 -4.16 -3.51
C LEU A 99 -4.10 -3.34 -2.38
N ALA A 100 -4.70 -3.38 -1.19
CA ALA A 100 -4.18 -2.71 -0.01
C ALA A 100 -3.88 -3.74 1.08
N ILE A 101 -2.59 -4.05 1.25
CA ILE A 101 -2.08 -4.89 2.33
C ILE A 101 -1.36 -3.99 3.31
N THR A 102 -2.10 -3.33 4.20
CA THR A 102 -1.49 -2.38 5.15
C THR A 102 -1.37 -2.98 6.55
N ASN A 103 -0.36 -2.56 7.30
CA ASN A 103 -0.18 -2.91 8.71
C ASN A 103 -0.25 -4.42 9.02
N CYS A 104 0.15 -5.26 8.07
CA CYS A 104 0.20 -6.72 8.19
C CYS A 104 1.64 -7.20 8.42
N LEU A 105 1.78 -8.32 9.14
CA LEU A 105 3.04 -9.04 9.22
C LEU A 105 3.18 -9.93 7.98
N LEU A 106 3.73 -9.37 6.91
CA LEU A 106 4.16 -10.16 5.76
C LEU A 106 5.57 -10.70 5.99
N THR A 107 5.85 -11.84 5.38
CA THR A 107 7.20 -12.40 5.19
C THR A 107 7.66 -12.16 3.75
N GLU A 108 8.96 -12.34 3.49
CA GLU A 108 9.48 -12.26 2.11
C GLU A 108 8.84 -13.31 1.19
N SER A 109 8.55 -14.50 1.71
CA SER A 109 7.85 -15.54 0.95
C SER A 109 6.48 -15.07 0.50
N ASP A 110 5.72 -14.38 1.36
CA ASP A 110 4.38 -13.88 1.01
C ASP A 110 4.45 -12.87 -0.15
N VAL A 111 5.41 -11.95 -0.11
CA VAL A 111 5.65 -10.98 -1.18
C VAL A 111 6.16 -11.66 -2.46
N THR A 112 6.99 -12.69 -2.31
CA THR A 112 7.47 -13.51 -3.44
C THR A 112 6.32 -14.23 -4.12
N HIS A 113 5.42 -14.83 -3.34
CA HIS A 113 4.21 -15.50 -3.84
C HIS A 113 3.34 -14.50 -4.60
N LEU A 114 3.05 -13.34 -4.01
CA LEU A 114 2.30 -12.26 -4.68
C LEU A 114 2.93 -11.88 -6.02
N SER A 115 4.25 -11.78 -6.10
CA SER A 115 4.98 -11.41 -7.33
C SER A 115 4.86 -12.45 -8.45
N GLN A 116 4.66 -13.72 -8.09
CA GLN A 116 4.48 -14.82 -9.06
C GLN A 116 3.07 -14.84 -9.66
N CYS A 117 2.10 -14.18 -9.04
CA CYS A 117 0.71 -14.22 -9.45
C CYS A 117 0.52 -13.47 -10.79
N PRO A 118 -0.02 -14.12 -11.83
CA PRO A 118 -0.13 -13.49 -13.15
C PRO A 118 -1.05 -12.28 -13.12
N SER A 119 -2.09 -12.28 -12.28
CA SER A 119 -3.18 -11.30 -12.37
C SER A 119 -3.02 -10.12 -11.43
N ILE A 120 -1.94 -10.06 -10.63
CA ILE A 120 -1.55 -8.77 -10.03
C ILE A 120 -1.05 -7.79 -11.10
N SER A 121 -0.67 -8.27 -12.30
CA SER A 121 -0.22 -7.41 -13.42
C SER A 121 -1.28 -6.46 -13.99
N GLN A 122 -2.53 -6.56 -13.53
CA GLN A 122 -3.61 -5.66 -13.90
C GLN A 122 -3.92 -4.61 -12.81
N LEU A 123 -3.24 -4.66 -11.67
CA LEU A 123 -3.46 -3.74 -10.56
C LEU A 123 -3.13 -2.31 -10.97
N LYS A 124 -4.04 -1.40 -10.62
CA LYS A 124 -3.87 0.05 -10.71
C LYS A 124 -3.39 0.64 -9.40
N GLY A 125 -3.73 0.05 -8.26
CA GLY A 125 -3.27 0.54 -6.96
C GLY A 125 -2.63 -0.56 -6.13
N LEU A 126 -1.47 -0.24 -5.55
CA LEU A 126 -0.76 -1.08 -4.59
C LEU A 126 -0.43 -0.26 -3.34
N ASP A 127 -1.01 -0.64 -2.21
CA ASP A 127 -0.74 -0.05 -0.91
C ASP A 127 -0.16 -1.10 0.03
N LEU A 128 1.11 -0.94 0.41
CA LEU A 128 1.84 -1.79 1.35
C LEU A 128 2.18 -1.05 2.66
N SER A 129 1.51 0.07 2.91
CA SER A 129 1.82 0.96 4.02
C SER A 129 1.76 0.25 5.38
N GLY A 130 2.73 0.49 6.26
CA GLY A 130 2.80 -0.08 7.60
C GLY A 130 3.28 -1.53 7.65
N ILE A 131 3.65 -2.16 6.53
CA ILE A 131 4.40 -3.42 6.55
C ILE A 131 5.85 -3.14 6.91
N THR A 132 6.40 -3.87 7.88
CA THR A 132 7.82 -3.76 8.27
C THR A 132 8.72 -4.41 7.21
N LEU A 133 9.26 -3.60 6.30
CA LEU A 133 10.14 -4.04 5.21
C LEU A 133 11.63 -3.96 5.58
N THR A 134 12.00 -3.44 6.75
CA THR A 134 13.38 -3.12 7.14
C THR A 134 14.37 -4.29 7.02
N HIS A 135 13.91 -5.53 7.19
CA HIS A 135 14.76 -6.73 7.12
C HIS A 135 14.67 -7.48 5.80
N PHE A 136 13.88 -6.97 4.86
CA PHE A 136 13.70 -7.63 3.57
C PHE A 136 14.86 -7.31 2.63
N SER A 137 15.15 -8.27 1.75
CA SER A 137 16.02 -8.10 0.61
C SER A 137 15.60 -6.86 -0.20
N PRO A 138 16.54 -5.96 -0.57
CA PRO A 138 16.24 -4.78 -1.38
C PRO A 138 15.51 -5.08 -2.69
N TYR A 139 15.67 -6.29 -3.23
CA TYR A 139 15.13 -6.68 -4.53
C TYR A 139 13.69 -7.20 -4.48
N ILE A 140 13.13 -7.50 -3.29
CA ILE A 140 11.79 -8.12 -3.21
C ILE A 140 10.70 -7.20 -3.74
N LEU A 141 10.77 -5.91 -3.41
CA LEU A 141 9.85 -4.89 -3.92
C LEU A 141 10.08 -4.60 -5.39
N GLN A 142 11.32 -4.71 -5.86
CA GLN A 142 11.65 -4.50 -7.27
C GLN A 142 10.92 -5.53 -8.13
N VAL A 143 11.02 -6.82 -7.78
CA VAL A 143 10.34 -7.90 -8.52
C VAL A 143 8.82 -7.71 -8.53
N LEU A 144 8.24 -7.32 -7.38
CA LEU A 144 6.81 -7.03 -7.29
C LEU A 144 6.42 -5.84 -8.20
N LEU A 145 7.18 -4.76 -8.18
CA LEU A 145 6.89 -3.57 -8.98
C LEU A 145 7.07 -3.81 -10.47
N GLU A 146 8.08 -4.57 -10.88
CA GLU A 146 8.27 -4.99 -12.28
C GLU A 146 7.04 -5.71 -12.81
N LYS A 147 6.36 -6.49 -11.96
CA LYS A 147 5.15 -7.23 -12.34
C LYS A 147 3.95 -6.33 -12.64
N VAL A 148 3.84 -5.19 -11.97
CA VAL A 148 2.68 -4.28 -12.03
C VAL A 148 2.97 -2.96 -12.76
N ALA A 149 4.21 -2.76 -13.21
CA ALA A 149 4.69 -1.48 -13.74
C ALA A 149 3.85 -0.93 -14.90
N SER A 150 3.30 -1.78 -15.77
CA SER A 150 2.54 -1.33 -16.94
C SER A 150 1.16 -0.74 -16.60
N THR A 151 0.58 -1.09 -15.44
CA THR A 151 -0.79 -0.72 -15.08
C THR A 151 -0.87 0.15 -13.82
N LEU A 152 0.18 0.18 -13.01
CA LEU A 152 0.19 0.84 -11.71
C LEU A 152 0.02 2.36 -11.83
N GLN A 153 -1.03 2.88 -11.18
CA GLN A 153 -1.42 4.28 -11.07
C GLN A 153 -1.16 4.84 -9.68
N GLU A 154 -1.28 4.03 -8.64
CA GLU A 154 -1.12 4.43 -7.24
C GLU A 154 -0.15 3.47 -6.52
N LEU A 155 0.89 4.03 -5.91
CA LEU A 155 1.84 3.28 -5.08
C LEU A 155 2.02 3.95 -3.72
N TYR A 156 1.66 3.23 -2.65
CA TYR A 156 1.82 3.70 -1.28
C TYR A 156 2.70 2.73 -0.48
N LEU A 157 3.84 3.24 -0.01
CA LEU A 157 4.83 2.54 0.79
C LEU A 157 5.08 3.33 2.08
N GLU A 158 4.01 3.76 2.76
CA GLU A 158 4.12 4.64 3.92
C GLU A 158 4.48 3.87 5.19
N LYS A 159 5.36 4.42 6.04
CA LYS A 159 5.74 3.84 7.35
C LYS A 159 6.23 2.38 7.27
N CYS A 160 6.90 2.02 6.18
CA CYS A 160 7.37 0.66 5.95
C CYS A 160 8.75 0.38 6.56
N GLY A 161 9.41 1.39 7.12
CA GLY A 161 10.79 1.28 7.59
C GLY A 161 11.79 1.05 6.45
N ILE A 162 11.48 1.55 5.25
CA ILE A 162 12.35 1.49 4.07
C ILE A 162 13.58 2.36 4.30
N VAL A 163 14.74 1.80 3.94
CA VAL A 163 16.04 2.48 3.96
C VAL A 163 16.56 2.74 2.54
N ASP A 164 17.55 3.62 2.41
CA ASP A 164 18.07 4.06 1.10
C ASP A 164 18.37 2.93 0.10
N PRO A 165 19.06 1.82 0.46
CA PRO A 165 19.35 0.75 -0.50
C PRO A 165 18.09 0.05 -1.05
N GLN A 166 17.04 -0.08 -0.22
CA GLN A 166 15.79 -0.70 -0.66
C GLN A 166 15.03 0.22 -1.61
N LEU A 167 14.99 1.51 -1.31
CA LEU A 167 14.37 2.49 -2.20
C LEU A 167 15.16 2.65 -3.51
N GLU A 168 16.49 2.57 -3.44
CA GLU A 168 17.36 2.61 -4.63
C GLU A 168 17.13 1.40 -5.54
N ALA A 169 16.98 0.21 -4.96
CA ALA A 169 16.73 -1.02 -5.70
C ALA A 169 15.41 -1.00 -6.50
N ILE A 170 14.39 -0.27 -6.04
CA ILE A 170 13.12 -0.19 -6.78
C ILE A 170 13.10 0.86 -7.90
N LEU A 171 14.10 1.76 -7.98
CA LEU A 171 14.12 2.84 -8.97
C LEU A 171 14.00 2.36 -10.42
N PRO A 172 14.68 1.27 -10.86
CA PRO A 172 14.52 0.75 -12.21
C PRO A 172 13.08 0.34 -12.50
N ALA A 173 12.44 -0.41 -11.59
CA ALA A 173 11.05 -0.82 -11.74
C ALA A 173 10.10 0.40 -11.77
N LEU A 174 10.30 1.34 -10.85
CA LEU A 174 9.51 2.58 -10.74
C LEU A 174 9.58 3.43 -12.01
N SER A 175 10.74 3.48 -12.67
CA SER A 175 10.92 4.22 -13.92
C SER A 175 10.08 3.69 -15.10
N HIS A 176 9.64 2.43 -15.01
CA HIS A 176 8.76 1.81 -16.00
C HIS A 176 7.26 2.02 -15.67
N CYS A 177 6.92 2.61 -14.52
CA CYS A 177 5.54 2.88 -14.11
C CYS A 177 4.94 4.09 -14.83
N SER A 178 4.77 4.01 -16.15
CA SER A 178 4.35 5.14 -17.00
C SER A 178 2.94 5.68 -16.69
N ALA A 179 2.07 4.84 -16.11
CA ALA A 179 0.71 5.19 -15.70
C ALA A 179 0.63 5.79 -14.28
N LEU A 180 1.76 5.88 -13.56
CA LEU A 180 1.78 6.30 -12.15
C LEU A 180 1.35 7.75 -12.01
N THR A 181 0.33 7.98 -11.17
CA THR A 181 -0.25 9.29 -10.85
C THR A 181 0.03 9.70 -9.41
N SER A 182 0.08 8.72 -8.50
CA SER A 182 0.32 8.91 -7.07
C SER A 182 1.43 8.00 -6.56
N PHE A 183 2.38 8.60 -5.84
CA PHE A 183 3.48 7.91 -5.20
C PHE A 183 3.72 8.44 -3.79
N SER A 184 3.82 7.54 -2.81
CA SER A 184 4.11 7.92 -1.42
C SER A 184 5.10 6.98 -0.75
N VAL A 185 6.11 7.57 -0.12
CA VAL A 185 7.07 6.89 0.78
C VAL A 185 7.16 7.58 2.13
N ARG A 186 6.09 8.27 2.55
CA ARG A 186 6.03 9.00 3.83
C ARG A 186 6.34 8.10 5.02
N GLY A 187 6.84 8.68 6.11
CA GLY A 187 7.12 7.94 7.34
C GLY A 187 8.27 6.93 7.24
N ASN A 188 9.02 6.90 6.14
CA ASN A 188 10.29 6.19 6.04
C ASN A 188 11.46 7.13 6.39
N LEU A 189 12.59 6.57 6.80
CA LEU A 189 13.77 7.33 7.20
C LEU A 189 14.79 7.35 6.05
N LEU A 190 14.63 8.31 5.13
CA LEU A 190 15.38 8.39 3.89
C LEU A 190 16.41 9.52 3.93
N SER A 191 17.60 9.33 3.36
CA SER A 191 18.58 10.42 3.19
C SER A 191 18.16 11.42 2.11
N MET A 192 18.77 12.60 2.16
CA MET A 192 18.63 13.62 1.12
C MET A 192 19.05 13.09 -0.26
N ALA A 193 20.13 12.32 -0.31
CA ALA A 193 20.68 11.78 -1.54
C ALA A 193 19.70 10.82 -2.24
N ILE A 194 19.05 9.91 -1.49
CA ILE A 194 18.09 9.00 -2.11
C ILE A 194 16.82 9.74 -2.53
N VAL A 195 16.35 10.73 -1.76
CA VAL A 195 15.19 11.55 -2.13
C VAL A 195 15.45 12.28 -3.45
N GLN A 196 16.62 12.91 -3.61
CA GLN A 196 17.03 13.55 -4.88
C GLN A 196 17.09 12.55 -6.04
N LYS A 197 17.65 11.35 -5.83
CA LYS A 197 17.66 10.28 -6.86
C LYS A 197 16.25 9.87 -7.29
N VAL A 198 15.34 9.69 -6.33
CA VAL A 198 13.96 9.30 -6.61
C VAL A 198 13.26 10.41 -7.39
N LEU A 199 13.40 11.67 -6.98
CA LEU A 199 12.87 12.82 -7.71
C LEU A 199 13.39 12.86 -9.15
N GLY A 200 14.70 12.65 -9.35
CA GLY A 200 15.29 12.53 -10.69
C GLY A 200 14.69 11.38 -11.51
N CYS A 201 14.37 10.24 -10.88
CA CYS A 201 13.72 9.11 -11.54
C CYS A 201 12.26 9.42 -11.91
N THR A 202 11.48 9.92 -10.95
CA THR A 202 10.06 10.25 -11.14
C THR A 202 9.86 11.41 -12.10
N THR A 203 10.92 12.16 -12.45
CA THR A 203 10.81 13.19 -13.47
C THR A 203 10.41 12.74 -14.84
N ARG A 204 10.72 11.48 -15.15
CA ARG A 204 10.45 10.87 -16.45
C ARG A 204 9.03 10.31 -16.55
N LEU A 205 8.29 10.29 -15.43
CA LEU A 205 6.93 9.76 -15.38
C LEU A 205 5.95 10.87 -15.80
N PRO A 206 5.24 10.72 -16.94
CA PRO A 206 4.48 11.81 -17.54
C PRO A 206 3.22 12.16 -16.76
N GLY A 207 2.56 11.16 -16.15
CA GLY A 207 1.27 11.29 -15.46
C GLY A 207 1.36 11.53 -13.95
N LEU A 208 2.57 11.56 -13.38
CA LEU A 208 2.76 11.70 -11.94
C LEU A 208 2.39 13.10 -11.47
N CYS A 209 1.34 13.22 -10.66
CA CYS A 209 0.81 14.50 -10.19
C CYS A 209 0.90 14.67 -8.67
N GLN A 210 0.99 13.56 -7.93
CA GLN A 210 1.04 13.56 -6.48
C GLN A 210 2.22 12.72 -5.98
N GLU A 211 3.17 13.40 -5.35
CA GLU A 211 4.31 12.74 -4.71
C GLU A 211 4.40 13.14 -3.24
N LEU A 212 4.51 12.15 -2.35
CA LEU A 212 4.66 12.39 -0.91
C LEU A 212 5.91 11.74 -0.35
N TYR A 213 6.76 12.56 0.27
CA TYR A 213 8.04 12.16 0.84
C TYR A 213 8.10 12.50 2.33
N PRO A 214 8.92 11.75 3.12
CA PRO A 214 9.27 12.16 4.46
C PRO A 214 10.28 13.33 4.39
N PRO A 215 10.40 14.16 5.44
CA PRO A 215 11.57 15.01 5.59
C PRO A 215 12.84 14.16 5.52
N PRO A 216 13.85 14.53 4.72
CA PRO A 216 15.12 13.82 4.70
C PRO A 216 15.75 13.70 6.08
N ARG A 217 16.47 12.60 6.33
CA ARG A 217 17.07 12.23 7.62
C ARG A 217 17.96 13.34 8.20
N GLU A 218 18.58 14.14 7.35
CA GLU A 218 19.42 15.29 7.69
C GLU A 218 18.63 16.38 8.42
N SER A 219 17.31 16.42 8.26
CA SER A 219 16.41 17.34 8.96
C SER A 219 16.29 17.03 10.46
N TYR A 220 16.73 15.86 10.91
CA TYR A 220 16.57 15.40 12.29
C TYR A 220 17.86 15.55 13.11
N SER A 221 17.70 15.62 14.43
CA SER A 221 18.77 15.45 15.41
C SER A 221 19.16 13.98 15.55
N SER A 222 20.25 13.69 16.25
CA SER A 222 20.64 12.32 16.61
C SER A 222 19.60 11.59 17.48
N LEU A 223 18.71 12.35 18.14
CA LEU A 223 17.60 11.83 18.94
C LEU A 223 16.31 11.65 18.13
N GLY A 224 16.35 11.84 16.81
CA GLY A 224 15.18 11.71 15.93
C GLY A 224 14.20 12.88 16.00
N THR A 225 14.58 14.00 16.63
CA THR A 225 13.74 15.21 16.69
C THR A 225 13.91 16.03 15.43
N LEU A 226 12.80 16.43 14.79
CA LEU A 226 12.85 17.31 13.62
C LEU A 226 13.33 18.71 14.03
N LEU A 227 14.39 19.21 13.39
CA LEU A 227 14.96 20.52 13.69
C LEU A 227 14.52 21.54 12.62
N PRO A 228 13.74 22.58 12.96
CA PRO A 228 13.21 23.53 11.99
C PRO A 228 14.27 24.20 11.11
N GLY A 229 15.43 24.55 11.68
CA GLY A 229 16.54 25.15 10.93
C GLY A 229 17.12 24.21 9.87
N ARG A 230 17.29 22.92 10.21
CA ARG A 230 17.78 21.90 9.24
C ARG A 230 16.74 21.59 8.18
N LEU A 231 15.46 21.52 8.57
CA LEU A 231 14.36 21.35 7.64
C LEU A 231 14.31 22.50 6.61
N ALA A 232 14.51 23.75 7.05
CA ALA A 232 14.56 24.90 6.14
C ALA A 232 15.72 24.79 5.13
N GLN A 233 16.90 24.34 5.59
CA GLN A 233 18.06 24.12 4.73
C GLN A 233 17.80 23.02 3.70
N VAL A 234 17.32 21.87 4.15
CA VAL A 234 16.96 20.72 3.28
C VAL A 234 15.88 21.11 2.27
N ARG A 235 14.88 21.90 2.69
CA ARG A 235 13.84 22.42 1.79
C ARG A 235 14.44 23.29 0.69
N ALA A 236 15.39 24.17 1.02
CA ALA A 236 16.05 25.01 0.03
C ALA A 236 16.86 24.17 -0.98
N GLU A 237 17.58 23.17 -0.51
CA GLU A 237 18.38 22.28 -1.38
C GLU A 237 17.50 21.42 -2.31
N LEU A 238 16.37 20.90 -1.81
CA LEU A 238 15.39 20.19 -2.64
C LEU A 238 14.77 21.11 -3.68
N LEU A 239 14.48 22.37 -3.32
CA LEU A 239 13.95 23.35 -4.27
C LEU A 239 14.93 23.60 -5.41
N GLU A 240 16.22 23.77 -5.12
CA GLU A 240 17.26 23.93 -6.16
C GLU A 240 17.37 22.69 -7.05
N SER A 241 17.34 21.50 -6.46
CA SER A 241 17.35 20.23 -7.20
C SER A 241 16.16 20.13 -8.16
N LEU A 242 14.96 20.50 -7.69
CA LEU A 242 13.74 20.48 -8.50
C LEU A 242 13.75 21.54 -9.60
N ARG A 243 14.33 22.73 -9.35
CA ARG A 243 14.55 23.76 -10.38
C ARG A 243 15.41 23.23 -11.51
N ALA A 244 16.49 22.52 -11.19
CA ALA A 244 17.35 21.90 -12.19
C ALA A 244 16.64 20.82 -13.03
N LEU A 245 15.62 20.16 -12.46
CA LEU A 245 14.84 19.12 -13.15
C LEU A 245 13.76 19.67 -14.09
N GLY A 246 13.42 20.96 -14.01
CA GLY A 246 12.68 21.69 -15.05
C GLY A 246 11.23 21.26 -15.32
N ARG A 247 10.61 20.42 -14.48
CA ARG A 247 9.21 19.98 -14.63
C ARG A 247 8.36 20.40 -13.43
N PRO A 248 7.29 21.20 -13.62
CA PRO A 248 6.39 21.57 -12.55
C PRO A 248 5.63 20.35 -12.03
N ARG A 249 5.61 20.17 -10.72
CA ARG A 249 4.91 19.09 -10.02
C ARG A 249 4.72 19.43 -8.56
N ILE A 250 3.73 18.80 -7.92
CA ILE A 250 3.42 19.02 -6.51
C ILE A 250 4.12 17.95 -5.69
N ILE A 251 5.07 18.37 -4.86
CA ILE A 251 5.77 17.50 -3.92
C ILE A 251 5.37 17.89 -2.50
N TRP A 252 4.88 16.90 -1.76
CA TRP A 252 4.50 17.02 -0.38
C TRP A 252 5.60 16.42 0.49
N ILE A 253 6.27 17.26 1.26
CA ILE A 253 7.11 16.77 2.36
C ILE A 253 6.27 16.89 3.63
N SER A 254 5.94 15.76 4.24
CA SER A 254 5.10 15.76 5.44
C SER A 254 5.66 14.84 6.52
N TYR A 255 5.57 15.32 7.75
CA TYR A 255 5.89 14.56 8.94
C TYR A 255 4.66 13.77 9.42
N SER A 256 4.87 12.56 9.90
CA SER A 256 3.82 11.69 10.43
C SER A 256 4.29 11.06 11.75
N PRO A 257 3.51 11.19 12.85
CA PRO A 257 2.26 11.97 12.97
C PRO A 257 2.52 13.48 12.98
N CYS A 258 1.66 14.29 12.34
CA CYS A 258 1.87 15.74 12.24
C CYS A 258 2.01 16.40 13.63
N PRO A 259 3.05 17.25 13.89
CA PRO A 259 3.32 17.75 15.24
C PRO A 259 2.23 18.70 15.76
N HIS A 260 1.41 19.27 14.86
CA HIS A 260 0.36 20.22 15.20
C HIS A 260 -0.99 19.58 15.56
N CYS A 261 -1.31 18.43 14.96
CA CYS A 261 -2.65 17.84 15.07
C CYS A 261 -2.61 16.36 15.48
N GLY A 262 -1.43 15.75 15.63
CA GLY A 262 -1.25 14.34 16.00
C GLY A 262 -1.78 13.33 14.97
N ASN A 263 -2.28 13.79 13.82
CA ASN A 263 -2.91 12.97 12.80
C ASN A 263 -1.94 12.66 11.65
N ASP A 264 -1.95 11.41 11.17
CA ASP A 264 -1.15 10.94 10.04
C ASP A 264 -1.68 11.41 8.67
N LEU A 265 -2.96 11.78 8.64
CA LEU A 265 -3.66 12.31 7.46
C LEU A 265 -3.59 13.85 7.37
N CYS A 266 -2.83 14.49 8.27
CA CYS A 266 -2.77 15.94 8.33
C CYS A 266 -1.94 16.51 7.18
N LEU A 267 -2.61 16.90 6.10
CA LEU A 267 -2.05 17.71 5.01
C LEU A 267 -1.61 19.12 5.46
N ILE A 268 -1.95 19.50 6.70
CA ILE A 268 -1.76 20.83 7.28
C ILE A 268 -0.33 21.01 7.83
N CYS A 269 0.44 19.93 8.01
CA CYS A 269 1.86 20.04 8.35
C CYS A 269 2.70 20.38 7.12
N THR A 270 2.79 21.68 6.83
CA THR A 270 3.46 22.26 5.66
C THR A 270 4.93 21.85 5.51
N CYS A 271 5.24 21.13 4.44
CA CYS A 271 6.28 21.51 3.47
C CYS A 271 5.79 21.18 2.05
N ILE A 272 4.88 22.03 1.55
CA ILE A 272 4.51 22.05 0.14
C ILE A 272 5.69 22.66 -0.61
N LEU A 273 6.45 21.83 -1.32
CA LEU A 273 7.27 22.28 -2.43
C LEU A 273 6.33 22.36 -3.63
N TYR A 274 5.60 23.47 -3.72
CA TYR A 274 4.84 23.81 -4.92
C TYR A 274 5.81 24.46 -5.89
N MET A 275 6.24 23.71 -6.90
CA MET A 275 6.89 24.30 -8.05
C MET A 275 5.93 24.31 -9.23
N LYS A 276 5.32 25.47 -9.44
CA LYS A 276 4.84 25.89 -10.75
C LYS A 276 5.99 26.65 -11.39
N VAL A 277 6.77 25.97 -12.22
CA VAL A 277 7.65 26.63 -13.20
C VAL A 277 6.76 27.27 -14.26
#